data_AF-A0A258S1A0-F1
#
_entry.id   AF-A0A258S1A0-F1
#
_cell.length_a   1.000
_cell.length_b   1.000
_cell.length_c   1.000
_cell.angle_alpha   90.00
_cell.angle_beta   90.00
_cell.angle_gamma   90.00
#
_symmetry.space_group_name_H-M   'P 1'
#
loop_
_entity.id
_entity.type
_entity.pdbx_description
1 polymer ?
#
loop_
_entity_poly.entity_id
_entity_poly.type
_entity_poly.pdbx_seq_one_letter_code
_entity_poly.pdbx_strand_id
1 'polypeptide(L)'
;MVLVLGGARSGKSRHAEQRVEAAAPPFAYVATAQAFDAEMSDRIRLHQARRDVRWISHDAPFDAADRVRTLPPDTPLLLDCLTLWLTNHMLAEHDLAAEEDRL
;
A
#
# COMPACT_ATOMS: atom_id res chain seq x y z
N MET A 1 -2.04 -9.02 12.24
CA MET A 1 -1.80 -8.79 10.80
C MET A 1 -2.75 -9.66 9.99
N VAL A 2 -3.30 -9.15 8.89
CA VAL A 2 -4.17 -9.90 7.95
C VAL A 2 -3.58 -9.77 6.56
N LEU A 3 -3.34 -10.90 5.88
CA LEU A 3 -2.92 -10.93 4.49
C LEU A 3 -4.13 -11.17 3.59
N VAL A 4 -4.34 -10.28 2.61
CA VAL A 4 -5.44 -10.38 1.64
C VAL A 4 -4.87 -10.72 0.27
N LEU A 5 -5.19 -11.90 -0.25
CA LEU A 5 -4.72 -12.39 -1.55
C LEU A 5 -5.89 -12.47 -2.54
N GLY A 6 -5.57 -12.34 -3.83
CA GLY A 6 -6.54 -12.48 -4.91
C GLY A 6 -6.04 -11.94 -6.23
N GLY A 7 -6.63 -12.40 -7.33
CA GLY A 7 -6.29 -11.96 -8.68
C GLY A 7 -6.53 -10.46 -8.94
N ALA A 8 -6.12 -9.98 -10.10
CA ALA A 8 -6.44 -8.63 -10.55
C ALA A 8 -7.96 -8.44 -10.62
N ARG A 9 -8.44 -7.25 -10.22
CA ARG A 9 -9.88 -6.87 -10.26
C ARG A 9 -10.84 -7.78 -9.46
N SER A 10 -10.32 -8.61 -8.55
CA SER A 10 -11.11 -9.50 -7.67
C SER A 10 -11.86 -8.78 -6.53
N GLY A 11 -11.71 -7.46 -6.40
CA GLY A 11 -12.31 -6.69 -5.31
C GLY A 11 -11.54 -6.71 -3.98
N LYS A 12 -10.35 -7.35 -3.93
CA LYS A 12 -9.55 -7.47 -2.72
C LYS A 12 -9.20 -6.14 -2.03
N SER A 13 -8.87 -5.09 -2.78
CA SER A 13 -8.53 -3.78 -2.18
C SER A 13 -9.71 -3.18 -1.44
N ARG A 14 -10.94 -3.27 -2.00
CA ARG A 14 -12.15 -2.81 -1.31
C ARG A 14 -12.43 -3.62 -0.04
N HIS A 15 -12.24 -4.93 -0.09
CA HIS A 15 -12.39 -5.77 1.10
C HIS A 15 -11.37 -5.40 2.19
N ALA A 16 -10.13 -5.11 1.80
CA ALA A 16 -9.07 -4.71 2.71
C ALA A 16 -9.34 -3.33 3.34
N GLU A 17 -9.77 -2.35 2.55
CA GLU A 17 -10.20 -1.01 3.02
C GLU A 17 -11.31 -1.14 4.07
N GLN A 18 -12.36 -1.90 3.79
CA GLN A 18 -13.47 -2.12 4.72
C GLN A 18 -13.05 -2.75 6.04
N ARG A 19 -12.03 -3.63 6.03
CA ARG A 19 -11.49 -4.19 7.27
C ARG A 19 -10.75 -3.17 8.11
N VAL A 20 -10.00 -2.26 7.48
CA VAL A 20 -9.32 -1.16 8.19
C VAL A 20 -10.34 -0.17 8.73
N GLU A 21 -11.37 0.16 7.95
CA GLU A 21 -12.44 1.08 8.34
C GLU A 21 -13.32 0.58 9.50
N ALA A 22 -13.22 -0.70 9.86
CA ALA A 22 -13.87 -1.25 11.05
C ALA A 22 -13.17 -0.82 12.37
N ALA A 23 -11.97 -0.24 12.29
CA ALA A 23 -11.24 0.32 13.42
C ALA A 23 -11.52 1.84 13.61
N ALA A 24 -10.96 2.43 14.66
CA ALA A 24 -11.07 3.88 14.89
C ALA A 24 -10.09 4.66 13.98
N PRO A 25 -10.51 5.75 13.33
CA PRO A 25 -9.63 6.59 12.51
C PRO A 25 -8.64 7.40 13.37
N PRO A 26 -7.54 7.92 12.79
CA PRO A 26 -7.21 7.94 11.35
C PRO A 26 -6.65 6.61 10.82
N PHE A 27 -6.81 6.38 9.52
CA PHE A 27 -6.32 5.18 8.82
C PHE A 27 -5.11 5.53 7.95
N ALA A 28 -4.08 4.68 7.95
CA ALA A 28 -2.92 4.85 7.06
C ALA A 28 -3.08 4.00 5.79
N TYR A 29 -2.82 4.57 4.62
CA TYR A 29 -2.69 3.85 3.36
C TYR A 29 -1.26 3.98 2.85
N VAL A 30 -0.51 2.87 2.82
CA VAL A 30 0.86 2.82 2.32
C VAL A 30 0.82 2.30 0.88
N ALA A 31 1.00 3.21 -0.07
CA ALA A 31 0.94 2.94 -1.50
C ALA A 31 2.32 2.58 -2.04
N THR A 32 2.43 1.43 -2.69
CA THR A 32 3.68 1.00 -3.34
C THR A 32 3.61 1.14 -4.86
N ALA A 33 2.43 1.42 -5.40
CA ALA A 33 2.24 1.58 -6.84
C ALA A 33 2.89 2.87 -7.36
N GLN A 34 3.61 2.76 -8.47
CA GLN A 34 4.14 3.90 -9.23
C GLN A 34 3.38 4.05 -10.55
N ALA A 35 3.01 5.28 -10.89
CA ALA A 35 2.36 5.59 -12.17
C ALA A 35 3.40 5.88 -13.26
N PHE A 36 3.71 4.85 -14.06
CA PHE A 36 4.57 5.00 -15.24
C PHE A 36 3.79 5.23 -16.54
N ASP A 37 2.47 5.07 -16.51
CA ASP A 37 1.58 5.30 -17.63
C ASP A 37 0.26 5.96 -17.19
N ALA A 38 -0.54 6.38 -18.18
CA ALA A 38 -1.82 7.04 -17.94
C ALA A 38 -2.86 6.09 -17.32
N GLU A 39 -2.85 4.81 -17.67
CA GLU A 39 -3.80 3.82 -17.15
C GLU A 39 -3.62 3.63 -15.63
N MET A 40 -2.37 3.47 -15.18
CA MET A 40 -2.00 3.36 -13.78
C MET A 40 -2.30 4.67 -13.04
N SER A 41 -2.03 5.82 -13.66
CA SER A 41 -2.36 7.13 -13.08
C SER A 41 -3.86 7.25 -12.79
N ASP A 42 -4.70 6.89 -13.76
CA ASP A 42 -6.15 6.93 -13.63
C ASP A 42 -6.65 5.93 -12.58
N ARG A 43 -6.04 4.75 -12.53
CA ARG A 43 -6.34 3.73 -11.51
C ARG A 43 -6.01 4.23 -10.11
N ILE A 44 -4.84 4.81 -9.89
CA ILE A 44 -4.45 5.38 -8.59
C ILE A 44 -5.44 6.48 -8.19
N ARG A 45 -5.79 7.38 -9.12
CA ARG A 45 -6.78 8.45 -8.87
C ARG A 45 -8.13 7.88 -8.45
N LEU A 46 -8.62 6.84 -9.13
CA LEU A 46 -9.89 6.18 -8.77
C LEU A 46 -9.83 5.54 -7.38
N HIS A 47 -8.70 4.98 -6.98
CA HIS A 47 -8.51 4.44 -5.64
C HIS A 47 -8.45 5.54 -4.57
N GLN A 48 -7.70 6.61 -4.83
CA GLN A 48 -7.64 7.77 -3.94
C GLN A 48 -9.01 8.42 -3.74
N ALA A 49 -9.81 8.55 -4.80
CA ALA A 49 -11.14 9.15 -4.73
C ALA A 49 -12.16 8.38 -3.88
N ARG A 50 -11.89 7.11 -3.55
CA ARG A 50 -12.75 6.29 -2.66
C ARG A 50 -12.44 6.52 -1.19
N ARG A 51 -11.25 7.02 -0.89
CA ARG A 51 -10.78 7.28 0.47
C ARG A 51 -11.19 8.68 0.90
N ASP A 52 -11.94 8.77 1.99
CA ASP A 52 -12.35 10.04 2.58
C ASP A 52 -11.24 10.65 3.46
N VAL A 53 -11.55 11.76 4.13
CA VAL A 53 -10.62 12.53 4.98
C VAL A 53 -10.01 11.73 6.15
N ARG A 54 -10.59 10.58 6.52
CA ARG A 54 -10.05 9.72 7.58
C ARG A 54 -8.79 8.97 7.14
N TRP A 55 -8.55 8.88 5.83
CA TRP A 55 -7.42 8.20 5.24
C TRP A 55 -6.24 9.15 5.03
N ILE A 56 -5.08 8.75 5.52
CA ILE A 56 -3.80 9.41 5.30
C ILE A 56 -2.99 8.53 4.36
N SER A 57 -2.71 9.03 3.15
CA SER A 57 -1.95 8.29 2.15
C SER A 57 -0.45 8.60 2.25
N HIS A 58 0.37 7.56 2.18
CA HIS A 58 1.81 7.62 2.15
C HIS A 58 2.32 6.87 0.91
N ASP A 59 2.96 7.58 0.00
CA ASP A 59 3.65 6.96 -1.12
C ASP A 59 5.00 6.40 -0.62
N ALA A 60 5.16 5.09 -0.69
CA ALA A 60 6.34 4.37 -0.24
C ALA A 60 6.66 3.21 -1.20
N PRO A 61 7.09 3.51 -2.44
CA PRO A 61 7.35 2.49 -3.46
C PRO A 61 8.51 1.56 -3.11
N PHE A 62 9.43 2.00 -2.25
CA PHE A 62 10.60 1.23 -1.79
C PHE A 62 10.67 1.15 -0.26
N ASP A 63 10.38 2.24 0.45
CA ASP A 63 10.52 2.39 1.90
C ASP A 63 9.25 2.00 2.68
N ALA A 64 8.46 1.03 2.19
CA ALA A 64 7.18 0.68 2.78
C ALA A 64 7.30 0.20 4.24
N ALA A 65 8.32 -0.61 4.56
CA ALA A 65 8.58 -1.08 5.91
C ALA A 65 8.95 0.07 6.86
N ASP A 66 9.89 0.93 6.45
CA ASP A 66 10.28 2.13 7.19
C ASP A 66 9.07 3.03 7.44
N ARG A 67 8.22 3.22 6.41
CA ARG A 67 7.00 3.99 6.54
C ARG A 67 6.10 3.43 7.64
N VAL A 68 5.85 2.12 7.62
CA VAL A 68 5.03 1.45 8.63
C VAL A 68 5.64 1.61 10.04
N ARG A 69 6.96 1.49 10.18
CA ARG A 69 7.66 1.66 11.48
C ARG A 69 7.56 3.08 12.04
N THR A 70 7.41 4.08 11.18
CA THR A 70 7.26 5.49 11.61
C THR A 70 5.83 5.90 11.96
N LEU A 71 4.84 5.05 11.70
CA LEU A 71 3.45 5.34 12.06
C LEU A 71 3.27 5.31 13.59
N PRO A 72 2.32 6.09 14.13
CA PRO A 72 1.96 5.97 15.53
C PRO A 72 1.57 4.52 15.87
N PRO A 73 1.88 4.04 17.10
CA PRO A 73 1.44 2.73 17.55
C PRO A 73 -0.08 2.56 17.37
N ASP A 74 -0.50 1.32 17.08
CA ASP A 74 -1.90 0.94 16.89
C ASP A 74 -2.65 1.64 15.75
N THR A 75 -1.96 2.38 14.86
CA THR A 75 -2.56 2.98 13.66
C THR A 75 -3.12 1.88 12.75
N PRO A 76 -4.44 1.85 12.47
CA PRO A 76 -4.99 0.93 11.49
C PRO A 76 -4.45 1.27 10.11
N LEU A 77 -3.85 0.29 9.43
CA LEU A 77 -3.13 0.53 8.18
C LEU A 77 -3.44 -0.50 7.09
N LEU A 78 -3.39 -0.05 5.84
CA LEU A 78 -3.42 -0.87 4.64
C LEU A 78 -2.16 -0.60 3.81
N LEU A 79 -1.38 -1.64 3.53
CA LEU A 79 -0.29 -1.62 2.54
C LEU A 79 -0.80 -2.24 1.23
N ASP A 80 -0.72 -1.51 0.12
CA ASP A 80 -1.22 -1.94 -1.20
C ASP A 80 -0.19 -1.60 -2.30
N CYS A 81 0.48 -2.56 -2.94
CA CYS A 81 0.55 -3.99 -2.60
C CYS A 81 1.99 -4.52 -2.60
N LEU A 82 2.19 -5.66 -1.91
CA LEU A 82 3.50 -6.32 -1.82
C LEU A 82 4.08 -6.70 -3.18
N THR A 83 3.25 -7.08 -4.16
CA THR A 83 3.73 -7.42 -5.51
C THR A 83 4.33 -6.21 -6.22
N LEU A 84 3.72 -5.03 -6.10
CA LEU A 84 4.28 -3.82 -6.72
C LEU A 84 5.53 -3.34 -5.98
N TRP A 85 5.57 -3.46 -4.65
CA TRP A 85 6.80 -3.18 -3.90
C TRP A 85 7.97 -4.04 -4.41
N LEU A 86 7.77 -5.35 -4.48
CA LEU A 86 8.79 -6.27 -4.98
C LEU A 86 9.20 -5.92 -6.43
N THR A 87 8.22 -5.70 -7.32
CA THR A 87 8.49 -5.30 -8.70
C THR A 87 9.30 -4.02 -8.79
N ASN A 88 9.02 -3.01 -7.96
CA ASN A 88 9.78 -1.76 -7.95
C ASN A 88 11.26 -2.04 -7.64
N HIS A 89 11.55 -2.80 -6.58
CA HIS A 89 12.93 -3.16 -6.22
C HIS A 89 13.62 -3.98 -7.32
N MET A 90 12.93 -4.93 -7.93
CA MET A 90 13.47 -5.72 -9.04
C MET A 90 13.84 -4.86 -10.25
N LEU A 91 12.96 -3.93 -10.64
CA LEU A 91 13.19 -3.03 -11.78
C LEU A 91 14.25 -1.97 -11.49
N ALA A 92 14.43 -1.62 -10.21
CA ALA A 92 15.49 -0.71 -9.75
C ALA A 92 16.83 -1.43 -9.52
N GLU A 93 16.91 -2.75 -9.74
CA GLU A 93 18.11 -3.57 -9.51
C GLU A 93 18.65 -3.46 -8.07
N HIS A 94 17.75 -3.27 -7.10
CA HIS A 94 18.12 -3.25 -5.68
C HIS A 94 18.48 -4.66 -5.19
N ASP A 95 19.35 -4.74 -4.18
CA ASP A 95 19.66 -6.00 -3.50
C ASP A 95 18.44 -6.47 -2.69
N LEU A 96 17.70 -7.43 -3.24
CA LEU A 96 16.48 -7.94 -2.63
C LEU A 96 16.71 -8.58 -1.26
N ALA A 97 17.87 -9.18 -1.00
CA ALA A 97 18.17 -9.77 0.30
C ALA A 97 18.35 -8.67 1.35
N ALA A 98 19.08 -7.60 1.00
CA ALA A 98 19.25 -6.46 1.88
C ALA A 98 17.93 -5.70 2.15
N GLU A 99 17.00 -5.69 1.20
CA GLU A 99 15.68 -5.07 1.37
C GLU A 99 14.70 -5.97 2.14
N GLU A 100 14.81 -7.29 2.01
CA GLU A 100 14.11 -8.26 2.88
C GLU A 100 14.54 -8.10 4.34
N ASP A 101 15.83 -7.94 4.61
CA ASP A 101 16.38 -7.72 5.97
C ASP A 101 15.88 -6.41 6.63
N ARG A 102 15.29 -5.48 5.87
CA ARG A 102 14.72 -4.22 6.38
C ARG A 102 13.23 -4.29 6.71
N LEU A 103 12.55 -5.37 6.32
CA LEU A 103 11.13 -5.59 6.63
C LEU A 103 10.92 -5.85 8.13
#